data_AF-A0A3Q2Y2J5-F1
#
_entry.id   AF-A0A3Q2Y2J5-F1
#
_cell.length_a   1.000
_cell.length_b   1.000
_cell.length_c   1.000
_cell.angle_alpha   90.00
_cell.angle_beta   90.00
_cell.angle_gamma   90.00
#
_symmetry.space_group_name_H-M   'P 1'
#
loop_
_entity.id
_entity.type
_entity.pdbx_description
1 polymer ?
#
loop_
_entity_poly.entity_id
_entity_poly.type
_entity_poly.pdbx_seq_one_letter_code
_entity_poly.pdbx_strand_id
1 'polypeptide(L)'
;MLEESLLKIFMEEREKVQKKHLKMIFVTFQNEAVAERILRDFNVCICHGCHVEREPRCSSKSAKLRTDNWTVSYAPDPHNVHW
;
A
#
# COMPACT_ATOMS: atom_id res chain seq x y z
N MET A 1 14.25 15.48 34.11
CA MET A 1 13.06 16.33 33.86
C MET A 1 12.80 16.53 32.36
N LEU A 2 13.76 17.03 31.56
CA LEU A 2 13.54 17.22 30.11
C LEU A 2 13.37 15.90 29.34
N GLU A 3 14.26 14.93 29.56
CA GLU A 3 14.20 13.61 28.90
C GLU A 3 12.89 12.86 29.16
N GLU A 4 12.39 12.94 30.40
CA GLU A 4 11.14 12.31 30.83
C GLU A 4 9.92 12.96 30.16
N SER A 5 9.94 14.29 29.98
CA SER A 5 8.90 15.00 29.23
C SER A 5 8.91 14.66 27.74
N LEU A 6 10.10 14.50 27.15
CA LEU A 6 10.26 14.09 25.74
C LEU A 6 9.77 12.67 25.52
N LEU A 7 10.13 11.74 26.42
CA LEU A 7 9.66 10.36 26.37
C LEU A 7 8.14 10.29 26.47
N LYS A 8 7.53 11.08 27.37
CA LYS A 8 6.08 11.15 27.53
C LYS A 8 5.38 11.62 26.25
N ILE A 9 5.85 12.72 25.65
CA ILE A 9 5.29 13.24 24.38
C ILE A 9 5.44 12.20 23.25
N PHE A 10 6.60 11.54 23.16
CA PHE A 10 6.85 10.49 22.17
C PHE A 10 5.88 9.31 22.34
N MET A 11 5.66 8.85 23.58
CA MET A 11 4.75 7.74 23.86
C MET A 11 3.30 8.09 23.55
N GLU A 12 2.85 9.30 23.91
CA GLU A 12 1.51 9.80 23.58
C GLU A 12 1.29 9.88 22.07
N GLU A 13 2.30 10.33 21.31
CA GLU A 13 2.20 10.40 19.85
C GLU A 13 2.20 9.02 19.20
N ARG A 14 3.04 8.10 19.70
CA ARG A 14 3.08 6.70 19.25
C ARG A 14 1.72 5.99 19.42
N GLU A 15 1.00 6.26 20.51
CA GLU A 15 -0.35 5.69 20.71
C GLU A 15 -1.39 6.24 19.73
N LYS A 16 -1.24 7.50 19.29
CA LYS A 16 -2.15 8.09 18.27
C LYS A 16 -1.94 7.43 16.91
N VAL A 17 -0.71 7.12 16.54
CA VAL A 17 -0.38 6.44 15.27
C VAL A 17 -1.11 5.09 15.16
N GLN A 18 -1.22 4.33 16.25
CA GLN A 18 -1.95 3.05 16.25
C GLN A 18 -3.45 3.18 15.96
N LYS A 19 -4.03 4.37 16.18
CA LYS A 19 -5.46 4.60 15.98
C LYS A 19 -5.79 5.03 14.56
N LYS A 20 -4.81 5.49 13.76
CA LYS A 20 -5.02 5.99 12.40
C LYS A 20 -4.18 5.20 11.41
N HIS A 21 -4.77 4.14 10.85
CA HIS A 21 -4.14 3.35 9.81
C HIS A 21 -4.19 4.11 8.48
N LEU A 22 -3.04 4.27 7.82
CA LEU A 22 -2.98 4.77 6.45
C LEU A 22 -3.58 3.72 5.50
N LYS A 23 -4.26 4.17 4.44
CA LYS A 23 -4.80 3.29 3.39
C LYS A 23 -3.73 2.92 2.35
N MET A 24 -2.47 2.79 2.79
CA MET A 24 -1.30 2.54 1.96
C MET A 24 -0.37 1.59 2.70
N ILE A 25 0.24 0.67 1.96
CA ILE A 25 1.25 -0.27 2.46
C ILE A 25 2.33 -0.45 1.39
N PHE A 26 3.54 -0.75 1.83
CA PHE A 26 4.63 -1.20 0.96
C PHE A 26 4.76 -2.71 1.06
N VAL A 27 4.93 -3.39 -0.08
CA VAL A 27 5.10 -4.84 -0.15
C VAL A 27 6.37 -5.13 -0.95
N THR A 28 7.25 -5.94 -0.37
CA THR A 28 8.48 -6.38 -1.03
C THR A 28 8.33 -7.84 -1.47
N PHE A 29 8.87 -8.15 -2.65
CA PHE A 29 8.90 -9.50 -3.20
C PHE A 29 10.35 -9.97 -3.34
N GLN A 30 10.56 -11.28 -3.34
CA GLN A 30 11.91 -11.85 -3.52
C GLN A 30 12.51 -11.47 -4.87
N ASN A 31 11.68 -11.42 -5.92
CA ASN A 31 12.11 -11.20 -7.30
C ASN A 31 11.25 -10.13 -7.97
N GLU A 32 11.86 -9.34 -8.86
CA GLU A 32 11.20 -8.30 -9.65
C GLU A 32 10.07 -8.83 -10.53
N ALA A 33 10.24 -10.03 -11.11
CA ALA A 33 9.23 -10.67 -11.96
C ALA A 33 7.88 -10.88 -11.24
N VAL A 34 7.90 -11.07 -9.91
CA VAL A 34 6.67 -11.20 -9.11
C VAL A 34 5.98 -9.84 -8.98
N ALA A 35 6.75 -8.78 -8.68
CA ALA A 35 6.24 -7.42 -8.60
C ALA A 35 5.65 -6.97 -9.94
N GLU A 36 6.34 -7.24 -11.04
CA GLU A 36 5.91 -6.91 -12.40
C GLU A 36 4.62 -7.67 -12.79
N ARG A 37 4.52 -8.95 -12.41
CA ARG A 37 3.30 -9.74 -12.62
C ARG A 37 2.11 -9.18 -11.85
N ILE A 38 2.30 -8.80 -10.58
CA ILE A 38 1.24 -8.22 -9.75
C ILE A 38 0.83 -6.85 -10.31
N LEU A 39 1.80 -6.01 -10.66
CA LEU A 39 1.55 -4.71 -11.27
C LEU A 39 0.71 -4.85 -12.54
N ARG A 40 1.08 -5.80 -13.41
CA ARG A 40 0.30 -6.09 -14.63
C ARG A 40 -1.11 -6.54 -14.29
N ASP A 41 -1.28 -7.47 -13.35
CA ASP A 41 -2.59 -8.03 -12.96
C ASP A 41 -3.55 -6.97 -12.39
N PHE A 42 -3.04 -6.05 -11.58
CA PHE A 42 -3.84 -4.94 -11.03
C PHE A 42 -4.08 -3.81 -12.03
N ASN A 43 -3.34 -3.76 -13.14
CA ASN A 43 -3.47 -2.74 -14.18
C ASN A 43 -3.95 -3.32 -15.55
N VAL A 44 -4.55 -4.53 -15.59
CA VAL A 44 -4.91 -5.25 -16.84
C VAL A 44 -5.87 -4.48 -17.76
N CYS A 45 -6.48 -3.38 -17.34
CA CYS A 45 -7.19 -2.51 -18.26
C CYS A 45 -7.16 -1.03 -17.89
N ILE A 46 -6.00 -0.40 -18.08
CA ILE A 46 -5.87 1.06 -18.14
C ILE A 46 -5.25 1.44 -19.49
N CYS A 47 -5.85 1.00 -20.59
CA CYS A 47 -5.41 1.37 -21.94
C CYS A 47 -6.45 2.28 -22.62
N HIS A 48 -6.07 3.55 -22.82
CA HIS A 48 -6.61 4.50 -23.82
C HIS A 48 -8.12 4.38 -24.15
N GLY A 49 -8.99 4.46 -23.13
CA GLY A 49 -10.44 4.56 -23.33
C GLY A 49 -11.18 3.25 -23.62
N CYS A 50 -10.50 2.11 -23.62
CA CYS A 50 -11.16 0.80 -23.62
C CYS A 50 -11.44 0.37 -22.18
N HIS A 51 -12.71 0.41 -21.74
CA HIS A 51 -13.16 -0.30 -20.55
C HIS A 51 -13.30 -1.79 -20.88
N VAL A 52 -12.19 -2.52 -20.90
CA VAL A 52 -12.27 -3.99 -20.84
C VAL A 52 -12.45 -4.34 -19.37
N GLU A 53 -13.61 -4.90 -19.03
CA GLU A 53 -13.95 -5.43 -17.69
C GLU A 53 -13.11 -6.67 -17.35
N ARG A 54 -11.78 -6.55 -17.36
CA ARG A 54 -10.90 -7.58 -16.81
C ARG A 54 -10.53 -7.18 -15.40
N GLU A 55 -11.30 -7.70 -14.46
CA GLU A 55 -10.95 -7.68 -13.05
C GLU A 55 -9.60 -8.39 -12.84
N PRO A 56 -8.75 -7.90 -11.91
CA PRO A 56 -7.54 -8.61 -11.49
C PRO A 56 -7.86 -10.06 -11.11
N ARG A 57 -6.89 -10.97 -11.16
CA ARG A 57 -7.14 -12.36 -10.78
C ARG A 57 -7.60 -12.45 -9.32
N CYS A 58 -8.89 -12.72 -9.14
CA CYS A 58 -9.49 -12.87 -7.83
C CYS A 58 -9.00 -14.16 -7.14
N SER A 59 -8.51 -14.01 -5.92
CA SER A 59 -8.27 -15.11 -4.98
C SER A 59 -9.50 -15.33 -4.09
N SER A 60 -9.50 -16.40 -3.30
CA SER A 60 -10.53 -16.64 -2.25
C SER A 60 -10.62 -15.54 -1.18
N LYS A 61 -9.68 -14.59 -1.16
CA LYS A 61 -9.65 -13.44 -0.25
C LYS A 61 -10.02 -12.11 -0.92
N SER A 62 -10.09 -12.05 -2.25
CA SER A 62 -10.25 -10.79 -2.99
C SER A 62 -11.52 -10.04 -2.61
N ALA A 63 -12.66 -10.72 -2.49
CA ALA A 63 -13.92 -10.10 -2.07
C ALA A 63 -13.86 -9.54 -0.62
N LYS A 64 -13.22 -10.26 0.30
CA LYS A 64 -13.05 -9.81 1.70
C LYS A 64 -12.14 -8.58 1.79
N LEU A 65 -11.13 -8.50 0.92
CA LEU A 65 -10.14 -7.42 0.91
C LEU A 65 -10.52 -6.26 -0.02
N ARG A 66 -11.58 -6.42 -0.82
CA ARG A 66 -12.01 -5.52 -1.89
C ARG A 66 -10.84 -5.06 -2.76
N THR A 67 -10.09 -6.03 -3.30
CA THR A 67 -8.89 -5.79 -4.11
C THR A 67 -9.19 -5.03 -5.41
N ASP A 68 -10.45 -5.01 -5.84
CA ASP A 68 -10.99 -4.19 -6.93
C ASP A 68 -10.80 -2.67 -6.70
N ASN A 69 -10.71 -2.24 -5.44
CA ASN A 69 -10.54 -0.82 -5.07
C ASN A 69 -9.07 -0.44 -4.83
N TRP A 70 -8.12 -1.31 -5.14
CA TRP A 70 -6.71 -1.08 -4.84
C TRP A 70 -5.99 -0.46 -6.05
N THR A 71 -5.19 0.58 -5.80
CA THR A 71 -4.25 1.11 -6.78
C THR A 71 -2.87 0.56 -6.47
N VAL A 72 -2.25 -0.10 -7.46
CA VAL A 72 -0.92 -0.73 -7.31
C VAL A 72 0.07 -0.04 -8.25
N SER A 73 1.19 0.40 -7.68
CA SER A 73 2.31 1.00 -8.40
C SER A 73 3.64 0.61 -7.74
N TYR A 74 4.75 0.82 -8.45
CA TYR A 74 6.07 0.67 -7.83
C TYR A 74 6.26 1.71 -6.73
N ALA A 75 6.85 1.26 -5.62
CA ALA A 75 7.27 2.17 -4.56
C ALA A 75 8.30 3.17 -5.10
N PRO A 76 8.21 4.46 -4.75
CA PRO A 76 9.27 5.41 -5.06
C PRO A 76 10.53 5.05 -4.25
N ASP A 77 11.64 5.67 -4.61
CA ASP A 77 12.86 5.62 -3.78
C ASP A 77 12.52 6.03 -2.34
N PRO A 78 13.09 5.37 -1.31
CA PRO A 78 12.82 5.72 0.09
C PRO A 78 13.04 7.20 0.43
N HIS A 79 13.97 7.88 -0.23
CA HIS A 79 14.23 9.31 -0.03
C HIS A 79 13.17 10.22 -0.67
N ASN A 80 12.36 9.68 -1.58
CA ASN A 80 11.28 10.38 -2.28
C ASN A 80 9.90 10.15 -1.64
N VAL A 81 9.82 9.45 -0.50
CA VAL A 81 8.58 9.29 0.26
C VAL A 81 8.41 10.45 1.24
N HIS A 82 7.36 11.24 1.07
CA HIS A 82 6.94 12.26 2.03
C HIS A 82 5.86 11.68 2.95
N TRP A 83 6.23 11.39 4.21
CA TRP A 83 5.39 10.73 5.22
C TRP A 83 4.41 11.68 5.92
#